data_AF-A0A3D3WZK1-F1
#
_entry.id   AF-A0A3D3WZK1-F1
#
_cell.length_a   1.000
_cell.length_b   1.000
_cell.length_c   1.000
_cell.angle_alpha   90.00
_cell.angle_beta   90.00
_cell.angle_gamma   90.00
#
_symmetry.space_group_name_H-M   'P 1'
#
loop_
_entity.id
_entity.type
_entity.pdbx_description
1 polymer ?
#
loop_
_entity_poly.entity_id
_entity_poly.type
_entity_poly.pdbx_seq_one_letter_code
_entity_poly.pdbx_strand_id
1 'polypeptide(L)'
;MGRAVVFTVGVGLLLFGQAAFGQDEPAAGQSIISLVAILAVFAAVFYFMLIRPQRRRQAKHKELVKGVKRGDSVVTAGGIYGEIDSIGDTSVVLKLEDGGKLRLAKSSVVDKRVK
;
A
#
# COMPACT_ATOMS: atom_id res chain seq x y z
N MET A 1 -51.38 43.40 -30.19
CA MET A 1 -51.44 43.32 -28.71
C MET A 1 -51.65 41.87 -28.30
N GLY A 2 -50.59 41.07 -28.10
CA GLY A 2 -50.79 39.62 -27.88
C GLY A 2 -49.56 38.79 -27.49
N ARG A 3 -48.58 39.34 -26.76
CA ARG A 3 -47.37 38.58 -26.36
C ARG A 3 -46.99 38.66 -24.87
N ALA A 4 -47.80 39.32 -24.02
CA ALA A 4 -47.46 39.54 -22.61
C ALA A 4 -48.15 38.59 -21.61
N VAL A 5 -49.13 37.78 -22.02
CA VAL A 5 -49.95 36.98 -21.08
C VAL A 5 -49.44 35.53 -20.90
N VAL A 6 -48.61 35.02 -21.84
CA VAL A 6 -48.09 33.65 -21.76
C VAL A 6 -46.90 33.51 -20.80
N PHE A 7 -46.24 34.62 -20.44
CA PHE A 7 -44.99 34.56 -19.65
C PHE A 7 -45.21 34.45 -18.13
N THR A 8 -46.39 34.83 -17.61
CA THR A 8 -46.66 34.80 -16.16
C THR A 8 -47.28 33.48 -15.69
N VAL A 9 -48.01 32.77 -16.57
CA VAL A 9 -48.66 31.50 -16.23
C VAL A 9 -47.67 30.33 -16.22
N GLY A 10 -46.62 30.36 -17.07
CA GLY A 10 -45.59 29.32 -17.12
C GLY A 10 -44.60 29.31 -15.95
N VAL A 11 -44.44 30.44 -15.26
CA VAL A 11 -43.49 30.58 -14.14
C VAL A 11 -44.19 30.45 -12.78
N GLY A 12 -45.48 30.83 -12.67
CA GLY A 12 -46.26 30.69 -11.44
C GLY A 12 -46.55 29.23 -11.03
N LEU A 13 -46.68 28.31 -11.99
CA LEU A 13 -46.92 26.89 -11.70
C LEU A 13 -45.64 26.14 -11.29
N LEU A 14 -44.46 26.65 -11.66
CA LEU A 14 -43.17 26.10 -11.24
C LEU A 14 -42.78 26.49 -9.81
N LEU A 15 -43.39 27.54 -9.25
CA LEU A 15 -43.16 27.96 -7.85
C LEU A 15 -44.18 27.40 -6.85
N PHE A 16 -45.35 26.94 -7.31
CA PHE A 16 -46.36 26.30 -6.44
C PHE A 16 -46.30 24.77 -6.42
N GLY A 17 -45.64 24.13 -7.40
CA GLY A 17 -45.50 22.67 -7.49
C GLY A 17 -44.38 22.06 -6.64
N GLN A 18 -43.44 22.86 -6.11
CA GLN A 18 -42.31 22.38 -5.32
C GLN A 18 -42.60 22.27 -3.82
N ALA A 19 -43.79 22.66 -3.36
CA ALA A 19 -44.17 22.51 -1.95
C ALA A 19 -44.71 21.11 -1.60
N ALA A 20 -44.78 20.17 -2.57
CA ALA A 20 -45.42 18.87 -2.38
C ALA A 20 -44.52 17.66 -2.70
N PHE A 21 -43.31 17.87 -3.21
CA PHE A 21 -42.29 16.82 -3.25
C PHE A 21 -41.20 17.22 -2.28
N GLY A 22 -41.00 16.43 -1.24
CA GLY A 22 -39.85 16.55 -0.35
C GLY A 22 -38.57 16.42 -1.18
N GLN A 23 -38.08 17.55 -1.67
CA GLN A 23 -36.69 17.73 -2.02
C GLN A 23 -35.96 17.76 -0.68
N ASP A 24 -35.31 16.66 -0.34
CA ASP A 24 -34.14 16.72 0.52
C ASP A 24 -33.23 17.82 -0.03
N GLU A 25 -33.19 18.95 0.68
CA GLU A 25 -32.13 19.94 0.51
C GLU A 25 -30.81 19.20 0.67
N PRO A 26 -29.91 19.20 -0.33
CA PRO A 26 -28.55 18.77 -0.09
C PRO A 26 -27.91 19.91 0.71
N ALA A 27 -28.11 19.88 2.02
CA ALA A 27 -27.39 20.73 2.95
C ALA A 27 -25.90 20.53 2.65
N ALA A 28 -25.19 21.61 2.29
CA ALA A 28 -23.77 21.56 1.93
C ALA A 28 -22.87 20.92 3.01
N GLY A 29 -23.37 20.74 4.24
CA GLY A 29 -22.73 19.97 5.31
C GLY A 29 -22.86 18.44 5.18
N GLN A 30 -23.96 17.93 4.62
CA GLN A 30 -24.13 16.49 4.34
C GLN A 30 -23.17 16.04 3.22
N SER A 31 -22.94 16.87 2.21
CA SER A 31 -21.97 16.59 1.14
C SER A 31 -20.51 16.58 1.63
N ILE A 32 -20.13 17.44 2.60
CA ILE A 32 -18.79 17.39 3.20
C ILE A 32 -18.63 16.14 4.09
N ILE A 33 -19.62 15.81 4.92
CA ILE A 33 -19.59 14.61 5.77
C ILE A 33 -19.53 13.34 4.90
N SER A 34 -20.30 13.26 3.81
CA SER A 34 -20.25 12.15 2.85
C SER A 34 -18.92 12.07 2.11
N LEU A 35 -18.31 13.20 1.73
CA LEU A 35 -17.00 13.23 1.09
C LEU A 35 -15.90 12.75 2.04
N VAL A 36 -15.90 13.22 3.29
CA VAL A 36 -14.94 12.80 4.33
C VAL A 36 -15.14 11.32 4.67
N ALA A 37 -16.38 10.83 4.73
CA ALA A 37 -16.67 9.42 4.99
C ALA A 37 -16.15 8.51 3.85
N ILE A 38 -16.37 8.88 2.58
CA ILE A 38 -15.80 8.18 1.42
C ILE A 38 -14.28 8.18 1.47
N LEU A 39 -13.66 9.34 1.75
CA LEU A 39 -12.22 9.47 1.82
C LEU A 39 -11.61 8.67 2.98
N ALA A 40 -12.31 8.58 4.11
CA ALA A 40 -11.92 7.75 5.25
C ALA A 40 -12.00 6.24 4.94
N VAL A 41 -13.03 5.78 4.21
CA VAL A 41 -13.14 4.38 3.78
C VAL A 41 -12.03 4.03 2.79
N PHE A 42 -11.78 4.89 1.79
CA PHE A 42 -10.65 4.70 0.88
C PHE A 42 -9.31 4.70 1.61
N ALA A 43 -9.09 5.64 2.54
CA ALA A 43 -7.88 5.69 3.36
C ALA A 43 -7.72 4.43 4.22
N ALA A 44 -8.80 3.89 4.79
CA ALA A 44 -8.78 2.66 5.58
C ALA A 44 -8.43 1.43 4.73
N VAL A 45 -8.99 1.33 3.51
CA VAL A 45 -8.70 0.24 2.58
C VAL A 45 -7.26 0.31 2.08
N PHE A 46 -6.80 1.49 1.65
CA PHE A 46 -5.40 1.69 1.23
C PHE A 46 -4.43 1.48 2.40
N TYR A 47 -4.74 1.96 3.61
CA TYR A 47 -3.94 1.71 4.81
C TYR A 47 -3.83 0.20 5.08
N PHE A 48 -4.96 -0.52 5.11
CA PHE A 48 -4.97 -1.95 5.38
C PHE A 48 -4.28 -2.75 4.27
N MET A 49 -4.47 -2.36 3.00
CA MET A 49 -3.88 -3.03 1.86
C MET A 49 -2.40 -2.70 1.65
N LEU A 50 -1.84 -1.60 2.17
CA LEU A 50 -0.41 -1.27 1.99
C LEU A 50 0.42 -1.67 3.23
N ILE A 51 -0.09 -1.46 4.46
CA ILE A 51 0.61 -1.86 5.69
C ILE A 51 0.65 -3.37 5.90
N ARG A 52 -0.43 -4.10 5.58
CA ARG A 52 -0.49 -5.54 5.78
C ARG A 52 0.50 -6.31 4.88
N PRO A 53 0.60 -6.06 3.55
CA PRO A 53 1.58 -6.76 2.74
C PRO A 53 3.01 -6.31 3.03
N GLN A 54 3.24 -5.04 3.37
CA GLN A 54 4.60 -4.57 3.66
C GLN A 54 5.17 -5.23 4.92
N ARG A 55 4.38 -5.33 5.99
CA ARG A 55 4.77 -6.07 7.20
C ARG A 55 5.06 -7.55 6.90
N ARG A 56 4.28 -8.19 6.02
CA ARG A 56 4.53 -9.58 5.58
C ARG A 56 5.82 -9.73 4.78
N ARG A 57 6.15 -8.78 3.89
CA ARG A 57 7.41 -8.80 3.11
C ARG A 57 8.63 -8.61 4.02
N GLN A 58 8.58 -7.68 4.96
CA GLN A 58 9.66 -7.45 5.92
C GLN A 58 9.83 -8.62 6.89
N ALA A 59 8.73 -9.23 7.36
CA ALA A 59 8.78 -10.41 8.21
C ALA A 59 9.45 -11.60 7.49
N LYS A 60 9.05 -11.88 6.24
CA LYS A 60 9.67 -12.93 5.42
C LYS A 60 11.17 -12.70 5.20
N HIS A 61 11.58 -11.47 4.92
CA HIS A 61 13.00 -11.17 4.75
C HIS A 61 13.80 -11.35 6.05
N LYS A 62 13.24 -10.93 7.20
CA LYS A 62 13.85 -11.18 8.52
C LYS A 62 13.97 -12.67 8.84
N GLU A 63 12.99 -13.47 8.44
CA GLU A 63 12.98 -14.91 8.65
C GLU A 63 14.03 -15.63 7.79
N LEU A 64 14.16 -15.23 6.52
CA LEU A 64 15.22 -15.73 5.63
C LEU A 64 16.61 -15.45 6.20
N VAL A 65 16.87 -14.23 6.66
CA VAL A 65 18.16 -13.83 7.26
C VAL A 65 18.45 -14.59 8.56
N LYS A 66 17.42 -14.96 9.35
CA LYS A 66 17.57 -15.78 10.57
C LYS A 66 17.81 -17.26 10.28
N GLY A 67 17.32 -17.78 9.16
CA GLY A 67 17.44 -19.19 8.78
C GLY A 67 18.79 -19.57 8.16
N VAL A 68 19.70 -18.60 8.03
CA VAL A 68 21.05 -18.77 7.50
C VAL A 68 21.93 -19.50 8.53
N LYS A 69 22.50 -20.65 8.16
CA LYS A 69 23.39 -21.47 8.99
C LYS A 69 24.78 -21.55 8.36
N ARG A 70 25.78 -21.88 9.17
CA ARG A 70 27.14 -22.18 8.67
C ARG A 70 27.06 -23.40 7.75
N GLY A 71 27.73 -23.34 6.60
CA GLY A 71 27.69 -24.37 5.57
C GLY A 71 26.57 -24.23 4.52
N ASP A 72 25.68 -23.25 4.65
CA ASP A 72 24.70 -22.98 3.59
C ASP A 72 25.38 -22.27 2.40
N SER A 73 25.05 -22.69 1.17
CA SER A 73 25.36 -21.94 -0.03
C SER A 73 24.37 -20.79 -0.21
N VAL A 74 24.89 -19.58 -0.36
CA VAL A 74 24.07 -18.36 -0.46
C VAL A 74 24.47 -17.52 -1.65
N VAL A 75 23.48 -16.80 -2.17
CA VAL A 75 23.68 -15.78 -3.20
C VAL A 75 23.45 -14.41 -2.58
N THR A 76 24.45 -13.56 -2.74
CA THR A 76 24.40 -12.18 -2.26
C THR A 76 23.70 -11.27 -3.26
N ALA A 77 23.28 -10.08 -2.83
CA ALA A 77 22.66 -9.08 -3.71
C ALA A 77 23.52 -8.66 -4.91
N GLY A 78 24.84 -8.87 -4.85
CA GLY A 78 25.78 -8.61 -5.94
C GLY A 78 25.96 -9.78 -6.91
N GLY A 79 25.20 -10.87 -6.77
CA GLY A 79 25.36 -12.08 -7.59
C GLY A 79 26.57 -12.94 -7.23
N ILE A 80 27.20 -12.70 -6.08
CA ILE A 80 28.33 -13.50 -5.59
C ILE A 80 27.80 -14.77 -4.94
N TYR A 81 28.33 -15.91 -5.37
CA TYR A 81 28.09 -17.23 -4.82
C TYR A 81 29.18 -17.56 -3.79
N GLY A 82 28.78 -18.15 -2.67
CA GLY A 82 29.72 -18.60 -1.65
C GLY A 82 29.06 -19.39 -0.54
N GLU A 83 29.89 -20.02 0.29
CA GLU A 83 29.48 -20.79 1.46
C GLU A 83 29.73 -19.97 2.73
N ILE A 84 28.87 -20.14 3.73
CA ILE A 84 29.00 -19.40 5.00
C ILE A 84 30.00 -20.08 5.92
N ASP A 85 31.16 -19.42 6.10
CA ASP A 85 32.24 -19.85 6.99
C ASP A 85 31.93 -19.48 8.45
N SER A 86 31.49 -18.24 8.68
CA SER A 86 31.09 -17.78 10.02
C SER A 86 29.99 -16.73 9.99
N ILE A 87 29.16 -16.76 11.02
CA ILE A 87 28.04 -15.84 11.21
C ILE A 87 28.34 -15.02 12.47
N GLY A 88 28.46 -13.70 12.32
CA GLY A 88 28.44 -12.74 13.42
C GLY A 88 27.03 -12.16 13.62
N ASP A 89 26.86 -11.21 14.54
CA ASP A 89 25.53 -10.67 14.85
C ASP A 89 24.95 -9.87 13.68
N THR A 90 25.74 -8.95 13.13
CA THR A 90 25.34 -8.02 12.05
C THR A 90 25.94 -8.38 10.68
N SER A 91 26.98 -9.21 10.66
CA SER A 91 27.75 -9.56 9.46
C SER A 91 27.94 -11.07 9.30
N VAL A 92 28.22 -11.49 8.08
CA VAL A 92 28.50 -12.88 7.70
C VAL A 92 29.81 -12.91 6.92
N VAL A 93 30.65 -13.89 7.21
CA VAL A 93 31.85 -14.19 6.42
C VAL A 93 31.49 -15.30 5.44
N LEU A 94 31.58 -14.98 4.16
CA LEU A 94 31.45 -15.94 3.07
C LEU A 94 32.82 -16.38 2.59
N LYS A 95 32.95 -17.67 2.31
CA LYS A 95 34.06 -18.25 1.58
C LYS A 95 33.63 -18.41 0.12
N LEU A 96 34.34 -17.74 -0.78
CA LEU A 96 34.14 -17.86 -2.22
C LEU A 96 34.82 -19.13 -2.74
N GLU A 97 34.37 -19.65 -3.87
CA GLU A 97 35.02 -20.80 -4.53
C GLU A 97 36.47 -20.48 -4.92
N ASP A 98 36.78 -19.23 -5.26
CA ASP A 98 38.14 -18.75 -5.53
C ASP A 98 39.04 -18.65 -4.27
N GLY A 99 38.57 -19.14 -3.11
CA GLY A 99 39.34 -19.19 -1.86
C GLY A 99 39.37 -17.87 -1.08
N GLY A 100 38.82 -16.79 -1.63
CA GLY A 100 38.68 -15.50 -0.95
C GLY A 100 37.67 -15.55 0.21
N LYS A 101 37.92 -14.78 1.28
CA LYS A 101 36.96 -14.55 2.37
C LYS A 101 36.39 -13.14 2.26
N LEU A 102 35.07 -13.02 2.21
CA LEU A 102 34.38 -11.74 2.07
C LEU A 102 33.42 -11.52 3.24
N ARG A 103 33.50 -10.35 3.88
CA ARG A 103 32.57 -9.93 4.93
C ARG A 103 31.47 -9.08 4.35
N LEU A 104 30.23 -9.46 4.61
CA LEU A 104 29.04 -8.78 4.11
C LEU A 104 28.02 -8.61 5.23
N ALA A 105 27.13 -7.63 5.07
CA ALA A 105 26.00 -7.47 5.98
C ALA A 105 25.01 -8.64 5.81
N LYS A 106 24.44 -9.10 6.94
CA LYS A 106 23.39 -10.15 6.92
C LYS A 106 22.18 -9.79 6.04
N SER A 107 21.86 -8.50 5.96
CA SER A 107 20.76 -7.97 5.14
C SER A 107 20.98 -8.15 3.63
N SER A 108 22.21 -8.42 3.19
CA SER A 108 22.55 -8.54 1.77
C SER A 108 22.42 -9.97 1.23
N VAL A 109 21.96 -10.92 2.05
CA VAL A 109 21.68 -12.30 1.63
C VAL A 109 20.30 -12.33 0.97
N VAL A 110 20.27 -12.68 -0.32
CA VAL A 110 19.05 -12.63 -1.15
C VAL A 110 18.44 -14.00 -1.32
N ASP A 111 19.26 -15.04 -1.49
CA ASP A 111 18.77 -16.41 -1.69
C ASP A 111 19.64 -17.43 -0.93
N LYS A 112 18.99 -18.49 -0.44
CA LYS A 112 19.63 -19.63 0.23
C LYS A 112 19.35 -20.89 -0.60
N ARG A 113 20.40 -21.53 -1.07
CA ARG A 113 20.33 -22.83 -1.74
C ARG A 113 20.83 -23.89 -0.76
N VAL A 114 19.91 -24.70 -0.25
CA VAL A 114 20.26 -25.93 0.47
C VAL A 114 20.53 -26.99 -0.59
N LYS A 115 21.73 -27.57 -0.56
CA LYS A 115 22.06 -28.75 -1.35
C LYS A 115 21.89 -29.99 -0.48
#